data_AF-A0A942B5P5-F1
#
_entry.id   AF-A0A942B5P5-F1
#
_cell.length_a   1.000
_cell.length_b   1.000
_cell.length_c   1.000
_cell.angle_alpha   90.00
_cell.angle_beta   90.00
_cell.angle_gamma   90.00
#
_symmetry.space_group_name_H-M   'P 1'
#
loop_
_entity.id
_entity.type
_entity.pdbx_description
1 polymer ?
#
loop_
_entity_poly.entity_id
_entity_poly.type
_entity_poly.pdbx_seq_one_letter_code
_entity_poly.pdbx_strand_id
1 'polypeptide(L)'
;MLEPDHVTTLIGDQFVVSYEQAAAAISVVTAMAKAYTRGVGFSTVVVQPADDDHEEVTREVVHEEIAAVIQTAAIRYLRNPGTLPFREEMGGLVVDIKGGFTGWSIAERAVLDRYRLKAK
;
A
#
# COMPACT_ATOMS: atom_id res chain seq x y z
N MET A 1 -7.93 -4.96 -9.39
CA MET A 1 -6.51 -5.33 -9.18
C MET A 1 -5.74 -4.05 -8.88
N LEU A 2 -4.79 -4.08 -7.94
CA LEU A 2 -4.06 -2.89 -7.50
C LEU A 2 -2.82 -2.75 -8.38
N GLU A 3 -2.96 -2.06 -9.51
CA GLU A 3 -1.86 -1.86 -10.45
C GLU A 3 -0.90 -0.76 -9.95
N PRO A 4 0.43 -0.93 -10.15
CA PRO A 4 1.42 0.07 -9.75
C PRO A 4 1.19 1.45 -10.39
N ASP A 5 0.60 1.48 -11.59
CA ASP A 5 0.32 2.72 -12.34
C ASP A 5 -0.69 3.63 -11.63
N HIS A 6 -1.59 3.07 -10.80
CA HIS A 6 -2.50 3.89 -10.00
C HIS A 6 -1.75 4.72 -8.95
N VAL A 7 -0.67 4.18 -8.39
CA VAL A 7 0.15 4.87 -7.38
C VAL A 7 0.99 5.97 -8.04
N THR A 8 1.58 5.70 -9.20
CA THR A 8 2.37 6.71 -9.93
C THR A 8 1.49 7.87 -10.39
N THR A 9 0.27 7.59 -10.88
CA THR A 9 -0.72 8.61 -11.27
C THR A 9 -1.08 9.54 -10.11
N LEU A 10 -1.32 8.99 -8.91
CA LEU A 10 -1.71 9.78 -7.74
C LEU A 10 -0.55 10.57 -7.10
N ILE A 11 0.69 10.11 -7.28
CA ILE A 11 1.89 10.83 -6.83
C ILE A 11 2.10 12.10 -7.65
N GLY A 12 1.84 12.06 -8.96
CA GLY A 12 2.04 13.18 -9.88
C GLY A 12 3.51 13.45 -10.23
N ASP A 13 3.73 14.38 -11.16
CA ASP A 13 5.01 14.51 -11.90
C ASP A 13 6.21 15.00 -11.07
N GLN A 14 5.99 15.49 -9.85
CA GLN A 14 7.07 16.05 -9.02
C GLN A 14 7.98 14.98 -8.40
N PHE A 15 7.63 13.69 -8.51
CA PHE A 15 8.41 12.61 -7.92
C PHE A 15 8.40 11.38 -8.82
N VAL A 16 9.58 11.07 -9.36
CA VAL A 16 9.77 9.96 -10.30
C VAL A 16 9.87 8.66 -9.50
N VAL A 17 8.88 7.79 -9.64
CA VAL A 17 8.86 6.45 -9.05
C VAL A 17 8.85 5.42 -10.17
N SER A 18 9.73 4.42 -10.09
CA SER A 18 9.70 3.32 -11.05
C SER A 18 8.54 2.36 -10.77
N TYR A 19 8.09 1.66 -11.82
CA TYR A 19 7.06 0.62 -11.69
C TYR A 19 7.42 -0.41 -10.60
N GLU A 20 8.69 -0.82 -10.56
CA GLU A 20 9.21 -1.79 -9.59
C GLU A 20 9.13 -1.28 -8.15
N GLN A 21 9.46 0.00 -7.92
CA GLN A 21 9.36 0.63 -6.60
C GLN A 21 7.90 0.69 -6.13
N ALA A 22 6.98 1.07 -7.02
CA ALA A 22 5.55 1.11 -6.72
C ALA A 22 5.02 -0.31 -6.42
N ALA A 23 5.40 -1.31 -7.22
CA ALA A 23 5.05 -2.70 -6.98
C ALA A 23 5.57 -3.23 -5.63
N ALA A 24 6.82 -2.91 -5.28
CA ALA A 24 7.40 -3.28 -4.00
C ALA A 24 6.71 -2.59 -2.80
N ALA A 25 6.36 -1.31 -2.91
CA ALA A 25 5.62 -0.61 -1.87
C ALA A 25 4.22 -1.21 -1.66
N ILE A 26 3.51 -1.50 -2.77
CA ILE A 26 2.20 -2.14 -2.73
C ILE A 26 2.28 -3.52 -2.07
N SER A 27 3.29 -4.33 -2.39
CA SER A 27 3.41 -5.68 -1.82
C SER A 27 3.63 -5.67 -0.30
N VAL A 28 4.49 -4.77 0.19
CA VAL A 28 4.74 -4.59 1.63
C VAL A 28 3.49 -4.13 2.36
N VAL A 29 2.83 -3.08 1.86
CA VAL A 29 1.62 -2.53 2.48
C VAL A 29 0.45 -3.52 2.42
N THR A 30 0.34 -4.30 1.35
CA THR A 30 -0.67 -5.37 1.24
C THR A 30 -0.45 -6.45 2.30
N ALA A 31 0.79 -6.86 2.54
CA ALA A 31 1.11 -7.82 3.61
C ALA A 31 0.72 -7.28 4.99
N MET A 32 0.99 -5.99 5.25
CA MET A 32 0.56 -5.32 6.48
C MET A 32 -0.97 -5.27 6.62
N ALA A 33 -1.69 -4.96 5.54
CA ALA A 33 -3.15 -4.91 5.54
C ALA A 33 -3.76 -6.29 5.80
N LYS A 34 -3.24 -7.34 5.15
CA LYS A 34 -3.64 -8.73 5.39
C LYS A 34 -3.43 -9.14 6.84
N ALA A 35 -2.28 -8.81 7.43
CA ALA A 35 -2.01 -9.10 8.83
C ALA A 35 -2.99 -8.37 9.76
N TYR A 36 -3.36 -7.12 9.43
CA TYR A 36 -4.31 -6.34 10.21
C TYR A 36 -5.75 -6.90 10.16
N THR A 37 -6.24 -7.26 8.98
CA THR A 37 -7.61 -7.79 8.79
C THR A 37 -7.71 -9.30 8.98
N ARG A 38 -6.59 -10.00 9.19
CA ARG A 38 -6.48 -11.47 9.21
C ARG A 38 -7.00 -12.11 7.91
N GLY A 39 -6.72 -11.46 6.78
CA GLY A 39 -7.14 -11.91 5.45
C GLY A 39 -8.60 -11.62 5.09
N VAL A 40 -9.39 -10.98 5.96
CA VAL A 40 -10.75 -10.55 5.59
C VAL A 40 -10.69 -9.40 4.60
N GLY A 41 -11.52 -9.48 3.56
CA GLY A 41 -11.53 -8.54 2.44
C GLY A 41 -10.52 -8.87 1.32
N PHE A 42 -9.82 -10.00 1.46
CA PHE A 42 -9.00 -10.61 0.41
C PHE A 42 -9.66 -11.92 0.00
N SER A 43 -10.01 -12.04 -1.28
CA SER A 43 -10.57 -13.27 -1.85
C SER A 43 -9.71 -13.72 -3.01
N THR A 44 -9.69 -15.03 -3.23
CA THR A 44 -9.05 -15.63 -4.40
C THR A 44 -10.14 -15.91 -5.42
N VAL A 45 -10.01 -15.36 -6.61
CA VAL A 45 -10.93 -15.61 -7.72
C VAL A 45 -10.18 -16.37 -8.80
N VAL A 46 -10.76 -17.50 -9.18
CA VAL A 46 -10.36 -18.25 -10.35
C VAL A 46 -10.87 -17.51 -11.57
N VAL A 47 -9.97 -16.99 -12.39
CA VAL A 47 -10.35 -16.39 -13.68
C VAL A 47 -10.15 -17.44 -14.74
N GLN A 48 -11.26 -17.94 -15.27
CA GLN A 48 -11.21 -18.83 -16.42
C GLN A 48 -10.80 -18.00 -17.64
N PRO A 49 -9.75 -18.39 -18.37
CA PRO A 49 -9.33 -17.65 -19.56
C PRO A 49 -10.44 -17.67 -20.62
N ALA A 50 -10.45 -16.63 -21.46
CA ALA A 50 -11.45 -16.48 -22.52
C ALA A 50 -11.26 -17.50 -23.66
N ASP A 51 -10.09 -18.13 -23.73
CA ASP A 51 -9.75 -19.17 -24.71
C ASP A 51 -9.58 -20.52 -23.99
N ASP A 52 -10.11 -21.60 -24.57
CA ASP A 52 -10.20 -22.94 -23.98
C ASP A 52 -8.84 -23.63 -23.70
N ASP A 53 -7.73 -23.11 -24.22
CA ASP A 53 -6.39 -23.73 -24.16
C ASP A 53 -5.44 -23.10 -23.12
N HIS A 54 -5.91 -22.15 -22.29
CA HIS A 54 -5.06 -21.46 -21.32
C HIS A 54 -5.20 -22.01 -19.89
N GLU A 55 -4.08 -22.05 -19.16
CA GLU A 55 -3.99 -22.49 -17.77
C GLU A 55 -4.84 -21.61 -16.84
N GLU A 56 -5.47 -22.22 -15.84
CA GLU A 56 -6.29 -21.53 -14.85
C GLU A 56 -5.45 -20.51 -14.04
N VAL A 57 -5.64 -19.21 -14.31
CA VAL A 57 -4.90 -18.16 -13.61
C VAL A 57 -5.66 -17.75 -12.35
N THR A 58 -5.15 -18.18 -11.20
CA THR A 58 -5.64 -17.75 -9.90
C THR A 58 -5.18 -16.32 -9.60
N ARG A 59 -6.13 -15.40 -9.38
CA ARG A 59 -5.82 -14.01 -9.02
C ARG A 59 -6.44 -13.64 -7.68
N GLU A 60 -5.69 -12.87 -6.91
CA GLU A 60 -6.20 -12.32 -5.67
C GLU A 60 -6.97 -11.02 -5.93
N VAL A 61 -8.18 -10.95 -5.42
CA VAL A 61 -9.07 -9.80 -5.49
C VAL A 61 -9.18 -9.18 -4.10
N VAL A 62 -8.85 -7.89 -4.04
CA VAL A 62 -8.93 -7.06 -2.84
C VAL A 62 -10.19 -6.22 -2.92
N HIS A 63 -10.92 -6.10 -1.81
CA HIS A 63 -12.06 -5.20 -1.74
C HIS A 63 -11.63 -3.74 -1.99
N GLU A 64 -12.45 -2.98 -2.72
CA GLU A 64 -12.12 -1.63 -3.19
C GLU A 64 -11.73 -0.68 -2.04
N GLU A 65 -12.44 -0.75 -0.91
CA GLU A 65 -12.13 0.05 0.27
C GLU A 65 -10.72 -0.24 0.84
N ILE A 66 -10.30 -1.50 0.88
CA ILE A 66 -8.97 -1.90 1.33
C ILE A 66 -7.93 -1.51 0.29
N ALA A 67 -8.26 -1.61 -0.99
CA ALA A 67 -7.39 -1.20 -2.08
C ALA A 67 -7.05 0.30 -1.99
N ALA A 68 -8.04 1.17 -1.71
CA ALA A 68 -7.80 2.60 -1.50
C ALA A 68 -6.86 2.88 -0.32
N VAL A 69 -7.00 2.13 0.78
CA VAL A 69 -6.09 2.23 1.93
C VAL A 69 -4.67 1.80 1.56
N ILE A 70 -4.52 0.71 0.83
CA ILE A 70 -3.20 0.23 0.38
C ILE A 70 -2.54 1.27 -0.54
N GLN A 71 -3.28 1.87 -1.48
CA GLN A 71 -2.76 2.91 -2.37
C GLN A 71 -2.28 4.13 -1.59
N THR A 72 -3.12 4.67 -0.70
CA THR A 72 -2.76 5.87 0.09
C THR A 72 -1.58 5.62 1.03
N ALA A 73 -1.54 4.45 1.69
CA ALA A 73 -0.40 4.07 2.52
C ALA A 73 0.88 3.83 1.71
N ALA A 74 0.79 3.21 0.52
CA ALA A 74 1.94 3.01 -0.37
C ALA A 74 2.52 4.35 -0.86
N ILE A 75 1.65 5.32 -1.19
CA ILE A 75 2.09 6.68 -1.54
C ILE A 75 2.84 7.33 -0.37
N ARG A 76 2.33 7.24 0.86
CA ARG A 76 3.01 7.79 2.04
C ARG A 76 4.36 7.11 2.29
N TYR A 77 4.44 5.80 2.08
CA TYR A 77 5.69 5.05 2.16
C TYR A 77 6.72 5.50 1.11
N LEU A 78 6.30 5.65 -0.15
CA LEU A 78 7.16 6.10 -1.26
C LEU A 78 7.62 7.54 -1.10
N ARG A 79 6.76 8.43 -0.60
CA ARG A 79 7.07 9.85 -0.38
C ARG A 79 8.06 10.07 0.77
N ASN A 80 8.03 9.21 1.78
CA ASN A 80 8.98 9.28 2.88
C ASN A 80 9.45 7.88 3.30
N PRO A 81 10.42 7.31 2.57
CA PRO A 81 10.98 5.99 2.88
C PRO A 81 11.89 6.02 4.12
N GLY A 82 12.30 7.21 4.58
CA GLY A 82 13.06 7.41 5.81
C GLY A 82 12.19 7.09 7.02
N THR A 83 12.14 5.83 7.43
CA THR A 83 11.30 5.36 8.54
C THR A 83 11.65 6.02 9.87
N LEU A 84 12.91 6.45 10.03
CA LEU A 84 13.41 7.07 11.25
C LEU A 84 13.46 8.59 11.13
N PRO A 85 13.05 9.33 12.17
CA PRO A 85 13.26 10.77 12.21
C PRO A 85 14.76 11.05 12.31
N PHE A 86 15.23 12.02 11.55
CA PHE A 86 16.60 12.48 11.65
C PHE A 86 16.62 14.01 11.60
N ARG A 87 17.61 14.57 12.30
CA ARG A 87 17.86 15.99 12.38
C ARG A 87 19.29 16.24 11.94
N GLU A 88 19.44 17.04 10.90
CA GLU A 88 20.72 17.49 10.41
C GLU A 88 20.88 18.99 10.69
N GLU A 89 22.05 19.36 11.22
CA GLU A 89 22.39 20.74 11.52
C GLU A 89 23.66 21.11 10.77
N MET A 90 23.54 22.07 9.86
CA MET A 90 24.64 22.60 9.05
C MET A 90 24.80 24.08 9.39
N GLY A 91 25.58 24.36 10.44
CA GLY A 91 25.73 25.71 10.97
C GLY A 91 24.40 26.24 11.53
N GLY A 92 23.88 27.35 10.99
CA GLY A 92 22.59 27.92 11.42
C GLY A 92 21.35 27.30 10.75
N LEU A 93 21.53 26.40 9.79
CA LEU A 93 20.42 25.69 9.14
C LEU A 93 20.15 24.37 9.86
N VAL A 94 18.90 24.20 10.29
CA VAL A 94 18.40 22.98 10.91
C VAL A 94 17.35 22.37 10.00
N VAL A 95 17.59 21.14 9.56
CA VAL A 95 16.60 20.32 8.86
C VAL A 95 16.13 19.25 9.84
N ASP A 96 14.87 19.34 10.27
CA ASP A 96 14.22 18.37 11.13
C ASP A 96 13.14 17.63 10.34
N ILE A 97 13.41 16.36 9.99
CA ILE A 97 12.45 15.50 9.31
C ILE A 97 11.80 14.60 10.34
N LYS A 98 10.50 14.85 10.58
CA LYS A 98 9.69 14.12 11.56
C LYS A 98 9.20 12.76 11.02
N GLY A 99 10.14 11.90 10.61
CA GLY A 99 9.93 10.48 10.30
C GLY A 99 8.99 10.17 9.13
N GLY A 100 9.04 8.91 8.68
CA GLY A 100 8.29 8.39 7.54
C GLY A 100 7.04 7.59 7.93
N PHE A 101 6.64 6.66 7.06
CA PHE A 101 5.51 5.77 7.32
C PHE A 101 5.78 4.88 8.56
N THR A 102 5.11 5.16 9.67
CA THR A 102 5.21 4.41 10.93
C THR A 102 4.02 3.48 11.19
N GLY A 103 3.00 3.54 10.33
CA GLY A 103 1.80 2.71 10.42
C GLY A 103 0.56 3.37 9.82
N TRP A 104 -0.59 2.82 10.18
CA TRP A 104 -1.88 3.27 9.66
C TRP A 104 -2.30 4.62 10.24
N SER A 105 -2.78 5.51 9.38
CA SER A 105 -3.44 6.74 9.82
C SER A 105 -4.80 6.43 10.44
N ILE A 106 -5.39 7.39 11.18
CA ILE A 106 -6.74 7.23 11.77
C ILE A 106 -7.78 6.99 10.67
N ALA A 107 -7.66 7.69 9.53
CA ALA A 107 -8.58 7.52 8.40
C ALA A 107 -8.47 6.13 7.77
N GLU A 108 -7.26 5.63 7.55
CA GLU A 108 -7.03 4.29 7.02
C GLU A 108 -7.52 3.21 8.00
N ARG A 109 -7.29 3.40 9.30
CA ARG A 109 -7.81 2.50 10.34
C ARG A 109 -9.33 2.47 10.36
N ALA A 110 -10.00 3.62 10.18
CA ALA A 110 -11.46 3.66 10.15
C ALA A 110 -12.05 2.76 9.05
N VAL A 111 -11.34 2.59 7.93
CA VAL A 111 -11.71 1.66 6.86
C VAL A 111 -11.32 0.22 7.24
N LEU A 112 -10.06 -0.01 7.63
CA LEU A 112 -9.57 -1.36 7.94
C LEU A 112 -10.29 -2.01 9.14
N ASP A 113 -10.72 -1.22 10.13
CA ASP A 113 -11.42 -1.69 11.32
C ASP A 113 -12.79 -2.31 10.98
N ARG A 114 -13.37 -2.00 9.81
CA ARG A 114 -14.59 -2.66 9.30
C ARG A 114 -14.36 -4.12 8.96
N TYR A 115 -13.16 -4.44 8.46
CA TYR A 115 -12.76 -5.79 8.05
C TYR A 115 -12.00 -6.55 9.15
N ARG A 116 -11.69 -5.90 10.26
CA ARG A 116 -10.89 -6.49 11.33
C ARG A 116 -11.70 -7.53 12.10
N LEU A 117 -11.23 -8.78 12.08
CA LEU A 117 -11.69 -9.81 13.01
C LEU A 117 -11.23 -9.49 14.44
N LYS A 118 -12.18 -9.14 15.31
CA LYS A 118 -11.94 -9.02 16.75
C LYS A 118 -11.78 -10.42 17.35
N ALA A 119 -10.87 -10.56 18.31
CA ALA A 119 -10.78 -11.79 19.09
C ALA A 119 -12.15 -12.06 19.75
N LYS A 120 -12.61 -13.30 19.67
CA LYS A 120 -13.76 -13.78 20.44
C LYS A 120 -13.36 -13.99 21.89
#